data_AF-A0A3G8GVG4-F1
#
_entry.id   AF-A0A3G8GVG4-F1
#
_cell.length_a   1.000
_cell.length_b   1.000
_cell.length_c   1.000
_cell.angle_alpha   90.00
_cell.angle_beta   90.00
_cell.angle_gamma   90.00
#
_symmetry.space_group_name_H-M   'P 1'
#
loop_
_entity.id
_entity.type
_entity.pdbx_description
1 polymer ?
#
loop_
_entity_poly.entity_id
_entity_poly.type
_entity_poly.pdbx_seq_one_letter_code
_entity_poly.pdbx_strand_id
1 'polypeptide(L)'
;MTLYSKPCSIHNQLRTGAHMLSGDVRAFVESQAFTDGLVTAEKYDVEKARMTIAMLKCVALDPLRGADLHAFITQGEGKLRCNLAFDRLANFVGLFEIDLAAPLAKALVDAVEQNLRGRMFKAAQTSRRIERRSVGMLAKAARRGNAAYRASLDAAMPKGVLRWSPTPEDYFRANAEFDRAYGNARENIERRLSALGRVASPGFTGGYTEAVAGFLHSYLSSN
;
A
#
# COMPACT_ATOMS: atom_id res chain seq x y z
N MET A 1 17.75 31.66 -23.15
CA MET A 1 16.29 31.63 -22.90
C MET A 1 16.00 30.40 -22.06
N THR A 2 15.99 30.55 -20.73
CA THR A 2 15.86 29.45 -19.77
C THR A 2 14.40 29.06 -19.70
N LEU A 3 14.03 27.98 -20.40
CA LEU A 3 12.72 27.36 -20.25
C LEU A 3 12.65 26.74 -18.86
N TYR A 4 12.11 27.47 -17.88
CA TYR A 4 11.62 26.88 -16.65
C TYR A 4 10.44 25.98 -17.02
N SER A 5 10.73 24.70 -17.27
CA SER A 5 9.71 23.66 -17.27
C SER A 5 8.94 23.78 -15.97
N LYS A 6 7.60 23.89 -16.06
CA LYS A 6 6.75 23.87 -14.87
C LYS A 6 7.18 22.67 -14.03
N PRO A 7 7.49 22.84 -12.73
CA PRO A 7 7.91 21.72 -11.90
C PRO A 7 6.86 20.61 -11.95
N CYS A 8 7.33 19.38 -12.08
CA CYS A 8 6.47 18.22 -12.22
C CYS A 8 5.49 18.10 -11.04
N SER A 9 4.35 17.46 -11.27
CA SER A 9 3.30 17.28 -10.25
C SER A 9 3.88 16.73 -8.92
N ILE A 10 4.78 15.74 -9.00
CA ILE A 10 5.38 15.14 -7.81
C ILE A 10 6.42 16.05 -7.14
N HIS A 11 7.19 16.84 -7.89
CA HIS A 11 8.15 17.82 -7.33
C HIS A 11 7.42 18.85 -6.46
N ASN A 12 6.34 19.44 -6.98
CA ASN A 12 5.53 20.40 -6.23
C ASN A 12 4.84 19.76 -5.02
N GLN A 13 4.33 18.54 -5.15
CA GLN A 13 3.71 17.81 -4.04
C GLN A 13 4.71 17.56 -2.91
N LEU A 14 5.91 17.07 -3.24
CA LEU A 14 6.94 16.77 -2.24
C LEU A 14 7.49 18.03 -1.59
N ARG A 15 7.70 19.12 -2.35
CA ARG A 15 8.15 20.40 -1.79
C ARG A 15 7.11 21.04 -0.87
N THR A 16 5.83 20.99 -1.24
CA THR A 16 4.74 21.50 -0.37
C THR A 16 4.64 20.68 0.93
N GLY A 17 4.85 19.36 0.81
CA GLY A 17 4.88 18.43 1.94
C GLY A 17 6.19 18.37 2.72
N ALA A 18 7.20 19.18 2.38
CA ALA A 18 8.56 19.06 2.92
C ALA A 18 8.64 19.19 4.45
N HIS A 19 7.72 19.94 5.06
CA HIS A 19 7.60 20.10 6.50
C HIS A 19 7.23 18.81 7.24
N MET A 20 6.72 17.80 6.53
CA MET A 20 6.38 16.48 7.09
C MET A 20 7.56 15.49 7.01
N LEU A 21 8.67 15.90 6.38
CA LEU A 21 9.79 15.01 6.08
C LEU A 21 10.85 15.02 7.19
N SER A 22 11.56 13.92 7.33
CA SER A 22 12.78 13.85 8.16
C SER A 22 13.86 14.83 7.68
N GLY A 23 14.75 15.28 8.57
CA GLY A 23 15.71 16.36 8.28
C GLY A 23 16.56 16.14 7.03
N ASP A 24 17.13 14.95 6.88
CA ASP A 24 17.97 14.61 5.73
C ASP A 24 17.17 14.52 4.42
N VAL A 25 15.99 13.89 4.47
CA VAL A 25 15.10 13.75 3.30
C VAL A 25 14.55 15.11 2.88
N ARG A 26 14.23 15.97 3.85
CA ARG A 26 13.82 17.36 3.61
C ARG A 26 14.92 18.16 2.91
N ALA A 27 16.14 18.14 3.46
CA ALA A 27 17.28 18.85 2.87
C ALA A 27 17.54 18.38 1.44
N PHE A 28 17.40 17.08 1.18
CA PHE A 28 17.49 16.53 -0.16
C PHE A 28 16.37 17.04 -1.09
N VAL A 29 15.10 16.99 -0.68
CA VAL A 29 13.96 17.48 -1.48
C VAL A 29 14.05 18.98 -1.79
N GLU A 30 14.68 19.75 -0.91
CA GLU A 30 14.93 21.18 -1.11
C GLU A 30 16.16 21.45 -2.02
N SER A 31 16.98 20.44 -2.32
CA SER A 31 18.23 20.58 -3.09
C SER A 31 18.04 20.76 -4.60
N GLN A 32 19.09 21.29 -5.24
CA GLN A 32 19.16 21.37 -6.70
C GLN A 32 19.28 19.99 -7.36
N ALA A 33 20.04 19.06 -6.75
CA ALA A 33 20.21 17.71 -7.26
C ALA A 33 18.88 16.94 -7.39
N PHE A 34 17.99 17.09 -6.40
CA PHE A 34 16.64 16.54 -6.47
C PHE A 34 15.83 17.14 -7.63
N THR A 35 15.91 18.47 -7.79
CA THR A 35 15.21 19.18 -8.86
C THR A 35 15.70 18.72 -10.24
N ASP A 36 17.01 18.65 -10.44
CA ASP A 36 17.63 18.20 -11.70
C ASP A 36 17.31 16.73 -12.00
N GLY A 37 17.33 15.88 -10.97
CA GLY A 37 16.97 14.47 -11.07
C GLY A 37 15.52 14.26 -11.52
N LEU A 38 14.57 14.98 -10.91
CA LEU A 38 13.15 14.88 -11.30
C LEU A 38 12.87 15.48 -12.68
N VAL A 39 13.52 16.59 -13.06
CA VAL A 39 13.39 17.16 -14.41
C VAL A 39 13.89 16.17 -15.46
N THR A 40 15.02 15.51 -15.19
CA THR A 40 15.55 14.45 -16.04
C THR A 40 14.56 13.29 -16.16
N ALA A 41 14.04 12.79 -15.03
CA ALA A 41 13.08 11.70 -15.01
C ALA A 41 11.78 12.05 -15.76
N GLU A 42 11.30 13.30 -15.69
CA GLU A 42 10.11 13.74 -16.43
C GLU A 42 10.35 13.78 -17.94
N LYS A 43 11.52 14.29 -18.34
CA LYS A 43 11.88 14.51 -19.74
C LYS A 43 12.21 13.23 -20.49
N TYR A 44 12.78 12.23 -19.81
CA TYR A 44 13.33 11.04 -20.46
C TYR A 44 12.62 9.76 -20.00
N ASP A 45 11.90 9.11 -20.92
CA ASP A 45 11.19 7.86 -20.64
C ASP A 45 12.13 6.70 -20.25
N VAL A 46 13.40 6.76 -20.67
CA VAL A 46 14.45 5.84 -20.22
C VAL A 46 14.65 5.93 -18.70
N GLU A 47 14.62 7.13 -18.13
CA GLU A 47 14.77 7.32 -16.68
C GLU A 47 13.50 6.89 -15.93
N LYS A 48 12.31 7.14 -16.49
CA LYS A 48 11.06 6.59 -15.95
C LYS A 48 11.09 5.07 -15.91
N ALA A 49 11.60 4.43 -16.95
CA ALA A 49 11.74 2.98 -17.00
C ALA A 49 12.73 2.46 -15.95
N ARG A 50 13.91 3.10 -15.78
CA ARG A 50 14.89 2.75 -14.74
C ARG A 50 14.30 2.90 -13.33
N MET A 51 13.64 4.03 -13.06
CA MET A 51 12.96 4.29 -11.79
C MET A 51 11.84 3.27 -11.55
N THR A 52 11.05 2.92 -12.56
CA THR A 52 10.00 1.89 -12.46
C THR A 52 10.58 0.52 -12.11
N ILE A 53 11.70 0.12 -12.73
CA ILE A 53 12.40 -1.13 -12.39
C ILE A 53 12.87 -1.10 -10.92
N ALA A 54 13.39 0.03 -10.45
CA ALA A 54 13.77 0.18 -9.05
C ALA A 54 12.54 0.07 -8.11
N MET A 55 11.42 0.70 -8.47
CA MET A 55 10.16 0.60 -7.72
C MET A 55 9.66 -0.86 -7.65
N LEU A 56 9.72 -1.61 -8.75
CA LEU A 56 9.27 -3.01 -8.80
C LEU A 56 10.03 -3.95 -7.85
N LYS A 57 11.18 -3.53 -7.31
CA LYS A 57 11.91 -4.25 -6.27
C LYS A 57 11.37 -3.99 -4.85
N CYS A 58 10.65 -2.89 -4.68
CA CYS A 58 10.28 -2.31 -3.40
C CYS A 58 8.76 -2.24 -3.16
N VAL A 59 7.95 -2.38 -4.20
CA VAL A 59 6.48 -2.34 -4.13
C VAL A 59 5.84 -3.35 -5.07
N ALA A 60 4.77 -3.99 -4.61
CA ALA A 60 3.95 -4.88 -5.39
C ALA A 60 3.13 -4.12 -6.44
N LEU A 61 2.91 -4.76 -7.59
CA LEU A 61 1.88 -4.34 -8.54
C LEU A 61 0.48 -4.51 -7.94
N ASP A 62 -0.47 -3.68 -8.39
CA ASP A 62 -1.84 -3.71 -7.88
C ASP A 62 -2.60 -4.93 -8.39
N PRO A 63 -2.95 -5.90 -7.52
CA PRO A 63 -3.69 -7.09 -7.94
C PRO A 63 -5.14 -6.80 -8.36
N LEU A 64 -5.66 -5.59 -8.11
CA LEU A 64 -6.97 -5.17 -8.61
C LEU A 64 -6.91 -4.80 -10.10
N ARG A 65 -5.73 -4.45 -10.61
CA ARG A 65 -5.54 -4.10 -12.03
C ARG A 65 -5.47 -5.34 -12.91
N GLY A 66 -4.81 -6.39 -12.43
CA GLY A 66 -4.68 -7.67 -13.12
C GLY A 66 -3.59 -8.53 -12.49
N ALA A 67 -3.39 -9.72 -13.06
CA ALA A 67 -2.39 -10.69 -12.60
C ALA A 67 -1.46 -11.19 -13.71
N ASP A 68 -1.53 -10.56 -14.88
CA ASP A 68 -0.69 -10.84 -16.03
C ASP A 68 0.07 -9.58 -16.47
N LEU A 69 1.04 -9.76 -17.36
CA LEU A 69 1.87 -8.69 -17.90
C LEU A 69 1.04 -7.62 -18.63
N HIS A 70 0.01 -8.04 -19.37
CA HIS A 70 -0.80 -7.18 -20.23
C HIS A 70 -1.65 -6.17 -19.44
N ALA A 71 -1.94 -6.45 -18.17
CA ALA A 71 -2.62 -5.50 -17.29
C ALA A 71 -1.80 -4.24 -16.98
N PHE A 72 -0.47 -4.31 -17.13
CA PHE A 72 0.48 -3.27 -16.73
C PHE A 72 1.30 -2.70 -17.89
N ILE A 73 1.53 -3.52 -18.92
CA ILE A 73 2.35 -3.17 -20.07
C ILE A 73 1.69 -3.63 -21.37
N THR A 74 1.68 -2.76 -22.38
CA THR A 74 1.16 -3.06 -23.71
C THR A 74 2.27 -2.95 -24.75
N GLN A 75 2.36 -3.92 -25.66
CA GLN A 75 3.30 -3.91 -26.78
C GLN A 75 2.57 -3.51 -28.07
N GLY A 76 3.16 -2.59 -28.84
CA GLY A 76 2.61 -2.17 -30.14
C GLY A 76 3.54 -1.20 -30.86
N GLU A 77 3.53 -1.23 -32.21
CA GLU A 77 4.26 -0.27 -33.05
C GLU A 77 5.78 -0.18 -32.76
N GLY A 78 6.40 -1.29 -32.35
CA GLY A 78 7.83 -1.29 -31.97
C GLY A 78 8.11 -0.69 -30.59
N LYS A 79 7.07 -0.33 -29.83
CA LYS A 79 7.15 0.31 -28.51
C LYS A 79 6.53 -0.56 -27.41
N LEU A 80 7.01 -0.33 -26.20
CA LEU A 80 6.47 -0.85 -24.95
C LEU A 80 5.81 0.31 -24.18
N ARG A 81 4.49 0.33 -24.13
CA ARG A 81 3.70 1.33 -23.40
C ARG A 81 3.51 0.89 -21.96
N CYS A 82 3.91 1.73 -21.02
CA CYS A 82 4.00 1.36 -19.61
C CYS A 82 3.14 2.28 -18.73
N ASN A 83 2.12 1.70 -18.09
CA ASN A 83 1.30 2.38 -17.09
C ASN A 83 1.05 1.46 -15.90
N LEU A 84 2.06 1.37 -15.03
CA LEU A 84 2.05 0.43 -13.93
C LEU A 84 1.25 1.00 -12.76
N ALA A 85 0.30 0.20 -12.26
CA ALA A 85 -0.42 0.46 -11.03
C ALA A 85 0.22 -0.32 -9.88
N PHE A 86 0.50 0.34 -8.77
CA PHE A 86 1.15 -0.24 -7.60
C PHE A 86 0.17 -0.38 -6.44
N ASP A 87 0.32 -1.42 -5.60
CA ASP A 87 -0.59 -1.67 -4.49
C ASP A 87 -0.54 -0.52 -3.47
N ARG A 88 -1.67 0.21 -3.35
CA ARG A 88 -1.86 1.33 -2.40
C ARG A 88 -0.85 2.48 -2.56
N LEU A 89 -0.21 2.58 -3.72
CA LEU A 89 0.73 3.64 -4.04
C LEU A 89 0.30 4.32 -5.34
N ALA A 90 0.11 5.65 -5.30
CA ALA A 90 -0.13 6.42 -6.51
C ALA A 90 1.12 6.38 -7.40
N ASN A 91 0.95 6.07 -8.69
CA ASN A 91 2.05 6.07 -9.64
C ASN A 91 2.49 7.51 -9.94
N PHE A 92 3.58 7.94 -9.29
CA PHE A 92 4.18 9.25 -9.49
C PHE A 92 5.17 9.32 -10.67
N VAL A 93 5.54 8.19 -11.25
CA VAL A 93 6.39 8.12 -12.45
C VAL A 93 5.61 8.53 -13.70
N GLY A 94 4.31 8.19 -13.71
CA GLY A 94 3.41 8.45 -14.82
C GLY A 94 3.51 7.44 -15.96
N LEU A 95 2.89 7.78 -17.08
CA LEU A 95 2.91 7.02 -18.33
C LEU A 95 4.22 7.28 -19.08
N PHE A 96 4.78 6.23 -19.71
CA PHE A 96 5.96 6.35 -20.58
C PHE A 96 6.02 5.25 -21.64
N GLU A 97 6.84 5.46 -22.66
CA GLU A 97 7.08 4.49 -23.73
C GLU A 97 8.58 4.23 -23.93
N ILE A 98 8.95 2.98 -24.18
CA ILE A 98 10.33 2.62 -24.54
C ILE A 98 10.37 1.76 -25.80
N ASP A 99 11.42 1.92 -26.60
CA ASP A 99 11.64 1.09 -27.79
C ASP A 99 11.82 -0.39 -27.42
N LEU A 100 11.10 -1.29 -28.10
CA LEU A 100 11.22 -2.74 -27.85
C LEU A 100 12.62 -3.27 -28.14
N ALA A 101 13.36 -2.62 -29.05
CA ALA A 101 14.74 -2.95 -29.35
C ALA A 101 15.71 -2.52 -28.24
N ALA A 102 15.30 -1.63 -27.33
CA ALA A 102 16.16 -1.20 -26.23
C ALA A 102 16.32 -2.34 -25.20
N PRO A 103 17.55 -2.61 -24.71
CA PRO A 103 17.77 -3.61 -23.65
C PRO A 103 16.90 -3.38 -22.40
N LEU A 104 16.54 -2.12 -22.15
CA LEU A 104 15.70 -1.71 -21.04
C LEU A 104 14.26 -2.24 -21.15
N ALA A 105 13.73 -2.45 -22.37
CA ALA A 105 12.40 -3.02 -22.57
C ALA A 105 12.31 -4.44 -22.03
N LYS A 106 13.32 -5.26 -22.31
CA LYS A 106 13.42 -6.61 -21.75
C LYS A 106 13.53 -6.57 -20.22
N ALA A 107 14.42 -5.72 -19.70
CA ALA A 107 14.61 -5.60 -18.24
C ALA A 107 13.33 -5.19 -17.52
N LEU A 108 12.51 -4.32 -18.13
CA LEU A 108 11.24 -3.89 -17.56
C LEU A 108 10.19 -5.03 -17.56
N VAL A 109 10.08 -5.77 -18.68
CA VAL A 109 9.22 -6.94 -18.76
C VAL A 109 9.61 -7.98 -17.71
N ASP A 110 10.90 -8.31 -17.63
CA ASP A 110 11.42 -9.29 -16.66
C ASP A 110 11.13 -8.85 -15.22
N ALA A 111 11.28 -7.55 -14.90
CA ALA A 111 10.98 -7.00 -13.58
C ALA A 111 9.47 -7.08 -13.24
N VAL A 112 8.58 -6.81 -14.20
CA VAL A 112 7.13 -6.95 -14.00
C VAL A 112 6.76 -8.41 -13.75
N GLU A 113 7.26 -9.34 -14.58
CA GLU A 113 7.00 -10.76 -14.38
C GLU A 113 7.51 -11.26 -13.04
N GLN A 114 8.72 -10.83 -12.63
CA GLN A 114 9.28 -11.19 -11.35
C GLN A 114 8.42 -10.66 -10.19
N ASN A 115 7.90 -9.43 -10.30
CA ASN A 115 7.02 -8.87 -9.30
C ASN A 115 5.71 -9.68 -9.18
N LEU A 116 5.05 -9.96 -10.31
CA LEU A 116 3.80 -10.74 -10.38
C LEU A 116 3.94 -12.16 -9.81
N ARG A 117 5.08 -12.82 -10.04
CA ARG A 117 5.36 -14.17 -9.51
C ARG A 117 5.86 -14.13 -8.05
N GLY A 118 6.28 -12.96 -7.59
CA GLY A 118 6.99 -12.74 -6.33
C GLY A 118 6.12 -12.77 -5.07
N ARG A 119 6.79 -12.78 -3.91
CA ARG A 119 6.13 -12.76 -2.59
C ARG A 119 5.33 -11.49 -2.33
N MET A 120 5.79 -10.35 -2.88
CA MET A 120 5.15 -9.04 -2.66
C MET A 120 3.75 -9.02 -3.29
N PHE A 121 3.63 -9.44 -4.55
CA PHE A 121 2.34 -9.52 -5.23
C PHE A 121 1.38 -10.53 -4.57
N LYS A 122 1.87 -11.69 -4.14
CA LYS A 122 1.07 -12.65 -3.36
C LYS A 122 0.56 -12.07 -2.04
N ALA A 123 1.38 -11.27 -1.35
CA ALA A 123 0.97 -10.58 -0.13
C ALA A 123 -0.09 -9.51 -0.43
N ALA A 124 0.08 -8.71 -1.49
CA ALA A 124 -0.90 -7.74 -1.96
C ALA A 124 -2.24 -8.42 -2.27
N GLN A 125 -2.23 -9.49 -3.08
CA GLN A 125 -3.42 -10.30 -3.41
C GLN A 125 -4.13 -10.82 -2.16
N THR A 126 -3.36 -11.36 -1.21
CA THR A 126 -3.91 -11.90 0.05
C THR A 126 -4.53 -10.77 0.88
N SER A 127 -3.90 -9.60 0.94
CA SER A 127 -4.43 -8.45 1.67
C SER A 127 -5.78 -8.00 1.09
N ARG A 128 -5.88 -7.87 -0.25
CA ARG A 128 -7.14 -7.51 -0.93
C ARG A 128 -8.24 -8.54 -0.71
N ARG A 129 -7.88 -9.83 -0.67
CA ARG A 129 -8.83 -10.91 -0.35
C ARG A 129 -9.37 -10.80 1.07
N ILE A 130 -8.53 -10.47 2.04
CA ILE A 130 -8.94 -10.27 3.43
C ILE A 130 -9.83 -9.03 3.53
N GLU A 131 -9.46 -7.91 2.92
CA GLU A 131 -10.26 -6.67 2.91
C GLU A 131 -11.67 -6.92 2.35
N ARG A 132 -11.79 -7.57 1.19
CA ARG A 132 -13.10 -7.91 0.60
C ARG A 132 -13.96 -8.79 1.50
N ARG A 133 -13.33 -9.63 2.33
CA ARG A 133 -14.03 -10.57 3.23
C ARG A 133 -14.19 -10.03 4.65
N SER A 134 -13.55 -8.90 4.98
CA SER A 134 -13.45 -8.39 6.35
C SER A 134 -14.82 -8.13 6.95
N VAL A 135 -15.75 -7.54 6.19
CA VAL A 135 -17.13 -7.29 6.61
C VAL A 135 -17.81 -8.58 7.05
N GLY A 136 -17.72 -9.65 6.25
CA GLY A 136 -18.30 -10.95 6.59
C GLY A 136 -17.59 -11.62 7.77
N MET A 137 -16.28 -11.43 7.90
CA MET A 137 -15.49 -11.94 9.03
C MET A 137 -15.88 -11.24 10.34
N LEU A 138 -16.01 -9.91 10.32
CA LEU A 138 -16.44 -9.09 11.45
C LEU A 138 -17.89 -9.37 11.82
N ALA A 139 -18.79 -9.59 10.85
CA ALA A 139 -20.16 -10.01 11.13
C ALA A 139 -20.23 -11.37 11.85
N LYS A 140 -19.37 -12.32 11.50
CA LYS A 140 -19.25 -13.61 12.22
C LYS A 140 -18.67 -13.41 13.62
N ALA A 141 -17.69 -12.53 13.77
CA ALA A 141 -17.11 -12.18 15.08
C ALA A 141 -18.16 -11.52 15.98
N ALA A 142 -18.97 -10.59 15.46
CA ALA A 142 -20.05 -9.94 16.20
C ALA A 142 -21.10 -10.95 16.69
N ARG A 143 -21.45 -11.95 15.87
CA ARG A 143 -22.34 -13.04 16.32
C ARG A 143 -21.74 -13.84 17.48
N ARG A 144 -20.44 -14.13 17.45
CA ARG A 144 -19.73 -14.80 18.55
C ARG A 144 -19.68 -13.92 19.79
N GLY A 145 -19.39 -12.63 19.64
CA GLY A 145 -19.45 -11.66 20.73
C GLY A 145 -20.82 -11.61 21.37
N ASN A 146 -21.89 -11.54 20.58
CA ASN A 146 -23.27 -11.55 21.09
C ASN A 146 -23.61 -12.86 21.82
N ALA A 147 -23.09 -14.00 21.37
CA ALA A 147 -23.26 -15.26 22.08
C ALA A 147 -22.53 -15.27 23.42
N ALA A 148 -21.30 -14.76 23.47
CA ALA A 148 -20.53 -14.62 24.72
C ALA A 148 -21.18 -13.64 25.71
N TYR A 149 -21.67 -12.51 25.19
CA TYR A 149 -22.46 -11.54 25.94
C TYR A 149 -23.69 -12.19 26.59
N ARG A 150 -24.50 -12.92 25.82
CA ARG A 150 -25.69 -13.62 26.33
C ARG A 150 -25.32 -14.67 27.35
N ALA A 151 -24.30 -15.48 27.08
CA ALA A 151 -23.82 -16.49 28.02
C ALA A 151 -23.35 -15.87 29.35
N SER A 152 -22.73 -14.69 29.31
CA SER A 152 -22.34 -13.95 30.52
C SER A 152 -23.55 -13.49 31.34
N LEU A 153 -24.61 -13.00 30.68
CA LEU A 153 -25.84 -12.62 31.38
C LEU A 153 -26.59 -13.83 31.94
N ASP A 154 -26.70 -14.91 31.15
CA ASP A 154 -27.33 -16.16 31.57
C ASP A 154 -26.61 -16.78 32.78
N ALA A 155 -25.27 -16.69 32.82
CA ALA A 155 -24.47 -17.16 33.95
C ALA A 155 -24.64 -16.30 35.22
N ALA A 156 -24.99 -15.03 35.08
CA ALA A 156 -25.25 -14.12 36.21
C ALA A 156 -26.66 -14.28 36.79
N MET A 157 -27.58 -14.92 36.06
CA MET A 157 -28.95 -15.16 36.52
C MET A 157 -28.97 -16.12 37.73
N PRO A 158 -29.53 -15.72 38.88
CA PRO A 158 -29.67 -16.61 40.03
C PRO A 158 -30.59 -17.80 39.73
N LYS A 159 -30.18 -19.01 40.11
CA LYS A 159 -30.98 -20.23 39.90
C LYS A 159 -32.31 -20.14 40.66
N GLY A 160 -33.40 -20.52 40.00
CA GLY A 160 -34.73 -20.59 40.60
C GLY A 160 -35.52 -19.27 40.62
N VAL A 161 -35.02 -18.22 39.98
CA VAL A 161 -35.70 -16.91 39.91
C VAL A 161 -36.50 -16.78 38.60
N LEU A 162 -37.80 -16.51 38.71
CA LEU A 162 -38.73 -16.35 37.57
C LEU A 162 -38.66 -14.97 36.89
N ARG A 163 -38.24 -13.93 37.62
CA ARG A 163 -38.01 -12.58 37.09
C ARG A 163 -36.68 -12.06 37.60
N TRP A 164 -35.72 -11.99 36.69
CA TRP A 164 -34.41 -11.41 36.94
C TRP A 164 -34.19 -10.25 35.99
N SER A 165 -33.58 -9.19 36.52
CA SER A 165 -33.14 -8.02 35.76
C SER A 165 -31.63 -7.87 35.97
N PRO A 166 -30.81 -7.83 34.92
CA PRO A 166 -29.37 -7.64 35.06
C PRO A 166 -29.04 -6.31 35.73
N THR A 167 -28.01 -6.33 36.59
CA THR A 167 -27.45 -5.12 37.18
C THR A 167 -26.53 -4.39 36.18
N PRO A 168 -26.18 -3.11 36.43
CA PRO A 168 -25.13 -2.45 35.67
C PRO A 168 -23.81 -3.24 35.64
N GLU A 169 -23.37 -3.84 36.75
CA GLU A 169 -22.14 -4.65 36.77
C GLU A 169 -22.22 -5.90 35.87
N ASP A 170 -23.40 -6.52 35.74
CA ASP A 170 -23.59 -7.67 34.86
C ASP A 170 -23.49 -7.26 33.38
N TYR A 171 -24.05 -6.10 33.04
CA TYR A 171 -23.90 -5.53 31.69
C TYR A 171 -22.44 -5.16 31.39
N PHE A 172 -21.71 -4.59 32.34
CA PHE A 172 -20.28 -4.30 32.16
C PHE A 172 -19.48 -5.56 31.89
N ARG A 173 -19.72 -6.64 32.66
CA ARG A 173 -19.07 -7.93 32.44
C ARG A 173 -19.42 -8.56 31.08
N ALA A 174 -20.69 -8.53 30.70
CA ALA A 174 -21.14 -9.07 29.42
C ALA A 174 -20.55 -8.28 28.22
N ASN A 175 -20.48 -6.95 28.33
CA ASN A 175 -19.83 -6.10 27.34
C ASN A 175 -18.33 -6.42 27.22
N ALA A 176 -17.63 -6.62 28.34
CA ALA A 176 -16.22 -7.01 28.32
C ALA A 176 -15.99 -8.35 27.59
N GLU A 177 -16.89 -9.33 27.75
CA GLU A 177 -16.82 -10.59 27.00
C GLU A 177 -17.13 -10.43 25.51
N PHE A 178 -18.08 -9.56 25.14
CA PHE A 178 -18.31 -9.18 23.75
C PHE A 178 -17.05 -8.57 23.15
N ASP A 179 -16.48 -7.56 23.82
CA ASP A 179 -15.31 -6.82 23.36
C ASP A 179 -14.09 -7.73 23.25
N ARG A 180 -13.91 -8.67 24.19
CA ARG A 180 -12.87 -9.67 24.10
C ARG A 180 -13.05 -10.55 22.85
N ALA A 181 -14.24 -11.05 22.58
CA ALA A 181 -14.48 -11.93 21.42
C ALA A 181 -14.42 -11.19 20.07
N TYR A 182 -15.02 -10.01 19.99
CA TYR A 182 -15.08 -9.19 18.77
C TYR A 182 -13.78 -8.42 18.52
N GLY A 183 -13.24 -7.76 19.56
CA GLY A 183 -12.00 -6.98 19.53
C GLY A 183 -10.81 -7.84 19.12
N ASN A 184 -10.66 -9.04 19.69
CA ASN A 184 -9.60 -9.97 19.28
C ASN A 184 -9.68 -10.33 17.78
N ALA A 185 -10.89 -10.53 17.25
CA ALA A 185 -11.05 -10.82 15.82
C ALA A 185 -10.68 -9.61 14.95
N ARG A 186 -11.09 -8.41 15.34
CA ARG A 186 -10.75 -7.16 14.65
C ARG A 186 -9.25 -6.92 14.66
N GLU A 187 -8.61 -6.96 15.83
CA GLU A 187 -7.17 -6.76 15.98
C GLU A 187 -6.35 -7.77 15.17
N ASN A 188 -6.78 -9.04 15.14
CA ASN A 188 -6.10 -10.06 14.34
C ASN A 188 -6.18 -9.77 12.83
N ILE A 189 -7.31 -9.26 12.35
CA ILE A 189 -7.45 -8.84 10.94
C ILE A 189 -6.52 -7.64 10.66
N GLU A 190 -6.56 -6.60 11.50
CA GLU A 190 -5.72 -5.41 11.35
C GLU A 190 -4.23 -5.75 11.39
N ARG A 191 -3.80 -6.57 12.36
CA ARG A 191 -2.41 -7.06 12.46
C ARG A 191 -1.98 -7.82 11.23
N ARG A 192 -2.84 -8.71 10.71
CA ARG A 192 -2.55 -9.49 9.50
C ARG A 192 -2.47 -8.61 8.26
N LEU A 193 -3.37 -7.63 8.12
CA LEU A 193 -3.34 -6.67 7.01
C LEU A 193 -2.08 -5.81 7.08
N SER A 194 -1.68 -5.33 8.28
CA SER A 194 -0.45 -4.58 8.48
C SER A 194 0.79 -5.40 8.10
N ALA A 195 0.88 -6.65 8.56
CA ALA A 195 1.99 -7.54 8.23
C ALA A 195 2.08 -7.81 6.71
N LEU A 196 0.95 -8.06 6.06
CA LEU A 196 0.90 -8.25 4.61
C LEU A 196 1.28 -6.97 3.85
N GLY A 197 0.86 -5.80 4.33
CA GLY A 197 1.24 -4.50 3.77
C GLY A 197 2.76 -4.28 3.79
N ARG A 198 3.43 -4.61 4.90
CA ARG A 198 4.90 -4.55 5.01
C ARG A 198 5.61 -5.48 4.02
N VAL A 199 5.02 -6.63 3.70
CA VAL A 199 5.56 -7.56 2.71
C VAL A 199 5.26 -7.12 1.28
N ALA A 200 4.10 -6.51 1.04
CA ALA A 200 3.70 -6.02 -0.28
C ALA A 200 4.51 -4.79 -0.71
N SER A 201 4.85 -3.90 0.22
CA SER A 201 5.51 -2.62 -0.08
C SER A 201 6.68 -2.34 0.86
N PRO A 202 7.70 -3.22 0.93
CA PRO A 202 8.80 -3.11 1.90
C PRO A 202 9.62 -1.82 1.77
N GLY A 203 9.70 -1.20 0.58
CA GLY A 203 10.41 0.06 0.39
C GLY A 203 9.52 1.31 0.46
N PHE A 204 8.22 1.17 0.74
CA PHE A 204 7.27 2.27 0.83
C PHE A 204 6.45 2.18 2.13
N THR A 205 7.13 2.36 3.26
CA THR A 205 6.51 2.37 4.59
C THR A 205 6.20 3.80 5.04
N GLY A 206 5.04 4.01 5.67
CA GLY A 206 4.65 5.30 6.24
C GLY A 206 3.68 6.08 5.36
N GLY A 207 3.62 7.40 5.59
CA GLY A 207 2.81 8.30 4.77
C GLY A 207 3.37 8.43 3.36
N TYR A 208 2.48 8.66 2.38
CA TYR A 208 2.84 8.72 0.95
C TYR A 208 4.03 9.66 0.67
N THR A 209 4.00 10.88 1.19
CA THR A 209 5.04 11.90 0.96
C THR A 209 6.42 11.44 1.44
N GLU A 210 6.52 10.92 2.67
CA GLU A 210 7.79 10.42 3.23
C GLU A 210 8.29 9.20 2.45
N ALA A 211 7.41 8.26 2.12
CA ALA A 211 7.76 7.05 1.40
C ALA A 211 8.31 7.35 0.00
N VAL A 212 7.66 8.25 -0.74
CA VAL A 212 8.12 8.64 -2.08
C VAL A 212 9.41 9.47 -1.99
N ALA A 213 9.50 10.43 -1.07
CA ALA A 213 10.72 11.22 -0.89
C ALA A 213 11.92 10.35 -0.49
N GLY A 214 11.73 9.41 0.43
CA GLY A 214 12.75 8.46 0.84
C GLY A 214 13.20 7.53 -0.29
N PHE A 215 12.25 7.03 -1.10
CA PHE A 215 12.58 6.26 -2.31
C PHE A 215 13.41 7.10 -3.30
N LEU A 216 12.97 8.33 -3.60
CA LEU A 216 13.65 9.21 -4.55
C LEU A 216 15.04 9.61 -4.06
N HIS A 217 15.20 9.86 -2.76
CA HIS A 217 16.50 10.09 -2.14
C HIS A 217 17.42 8.89 -2.36
N SER A 218 16.98 7.69 -2.02
CA SER A 218 17.78 6.48 -2.25
C SER A 218 18.10 6.24 -3.72
N TYR A 219 17.14 6.43 -4.63
CA TYR A 219 17.31 6.20 -6.07
C TYR A 219 18.28 7.21 -6.70
N LEU A 220 18.13 8.50 -6.39
CA LEU A 220 18.92 9.57 -6.99
C LEU A 220 20.29 9.74 -6.34
N SER A 221 20.49 9.26 -5.11
CA SER A 221 21.81 9.25 -4.46
C SER A 221 22.65 8.01 -4.81
N SER A 222 22.05 6.97 -5.40
CA SER A 222 22.75 5.73 -5.78
C SER A 222 23.13 5.65 -7.26
N ASN A 223 22.75 6.65 -8.06
CA ASN A 223 23.02 6.77 -9.49
C ASN A 223 23.71 8.10 -9.79
#